data_AF-A0A673YYF3-F1
#
_entry.id   AF-A0A673YYF3-F1
#
_cell.length_a   1.000
_cell.length_b   1.000
_cell.length_c   1.000
_cell.angle_alpha   90.00
_cell.angle_beta   90.00
_cell.angle_gamma   90.00
#
_symmetry.space_group_name_H-M   'P 1'
#
loop_
_entity.id
_entity.type
_entity.pdbx_description
1 polymer ?
#
loop_
_entity_poly.entity_id
_entity_poly.type
_entity_poly.pdbx_seq_one_letter_code
_entity_poly.pdbx_strand_id
1 'polypeptide(L)'
;MARPGSGVLVSVNGLGYPPQNLARVVVWEWLNEHGRWRPYSAATCHHIENVLKGDVRGTVVLGQVDTQLASYIIDLQSMHQFRQDTGTMRPVHRNFYEPSSAPGKGVVWEWENDSGSWTPYDMEICVTIQNAYEKQHPWLDLTSLGFCYLIDFNSMIQTNRQSQRKRRLRRRMDLAYPLIMGSIPKSQSWPVGASSGQPCSCQQCILVNSTRAASNAILASQRRKLYGGAAGAPGATGTLNVVRQSNTFAGTTLWSPTSGDGSNNIQHNNISAGSGQAKAEQNNLNRPGTQRISMGTARGAIPPGVPALPVKNLTGSGPVHPAIAGMTGILMCAAGLPVCLTRAPKPILHPPPINKSDMKPVPGVNGIRRKTKKKHLRKGKNPEDVVRRYTEKVKVAPDEDCTICMERLVMSSGYEGVLQHKGIKPEMVGKLGKCGHIYHLLCLVAMYNNGNKDGSLQCPTCKAIYGEKTGTQPPGKMDYHVIPHCLPGYLEAKTIRIVYDIPAGIQATEHPNPGKKFSARGFPRHCYLPDNDKGRKVLKLLIMAWDRRLIFTIDTSSTTGESDTVVWNEIHHKTEFGSNLTGHGYPDPNYLDNVLTELSAQGVVEDNLKD
;
A
#
# COMPACT_ATOMS: atom_id res chain seq x y z
N MET A 1 -61.31 -43.02 -4.04
CA MET A 1 -62.44 -42.13 -3.70
C MET A 1 -62.04 -41.41 -2.42
N ALA A 2 -62.14 -40.12 -2.18
CA ALA A 2 -62.59 -38.95 -2.92
C ALA A 2 -61.98 -37.71 -2.20
N ARG A 3 -61.77 -36.61 -2.91
CA ARG A 3 -61.75 -35.23 -2.37
C ARG A 3 -63.22 -34.79 -2.14
N PRO A 4 -63.60 -33.57 -1.65
CA PRO A 4 -62.89 -32.43 -1.02
C PRO A 4 -63.68 -31.81 0.19
N GLY A 5 -63.25 -30.68 0.78
CA GLY A 5 -64.21 -29.75 1.44
C GLY A 5 -63.70 -28.81 2.55
N SER A 6 -63.75 -27.50 2.28
CA SER A 6 -63.39 -26.30 3.05
C SER A 6 -63.93 -26.13 4.49
N GLY A 7 -63.24 -25.28 5.29
CA GLY A 7 -63.92 -24.33 6.18
C GLY A 7 -63.24 -23.86 7.47
N VAL A 8 -62.91 -22.55 7.49
CA VAL A 8 -62.97 -21.59 8.63
C VAL A 8 -61.69 -21.25 9.43
N LEU A 9 -61.43 -19.93 9.42
CA LEU A 9 -60.41 -19.12 10.06
C LEU A 9 -60.67 -18.90 11.57
N VAL A 10 -59.61 -18.83 12.38
CA VAL A 10 -59.47 -17.81 13.45
C VAL A 10 -58.00 -17.40 13.58
N SER A 11 -57.73 -16.10 13.39
CA SER A 11 -56.45 -15.44 13.65
C SER A 11 -56.26 -15.16 15.14
N VAL A 12 -55.05 -15.39 15.67
CA VAL A 12 -54.47 -14.57 16.75
C VAL A 12 -52.96 -14.39 16.51
N ASN A 13 -52.54 -13.14 16.69
CA ASN A 13 -51.24 -12.54 16.43
C ASN A 13 -50.00 -13.28 16.97
N GLY A 14 -48.97 -13.31 16.14
CA GLY A 14 -47.57 -13.52 16.54
C GLY A 14 -46.66 -13.37 15.33
N LEU A 15 -46.11 -12.17 15.11
CA LEU A 15 -45.11 -11.88 14.07
C LEU A 15 -43.80 -12.64 14.38
N GLY A 16 -43.76 -13.93 14.07
CA GLY A 16 -42.56 -14.75 14.04
C GLY A 16 -41.99 -14.78 12.63
N TYR A 17 -40.89 -14.08 12.38
CA TYR A 17 -40.05 -14.36 11.22
C TYR A 17 -39.42 -15.75 11.39
N PRO A 18 -39.54 -16.69 10.44
CA PRO A 18 -38.73 -17.91 10.48
C PRO A 18 -37.26 -17.53 10.20
N PRO A 19 -36.27 -18.11 10.91
CA PRO A 19 -34.86 -17.85 10.63
C PRO A 19 -34.49 -18.48 9.28
N GLN A 20 -34.22 -17.65 8.27
CA GLN A 20 -33.73 -18.14 6.97
C GLN A 20 -32.28 -18.61 7.10
N ASN A 21 -32.08 -19.91 7.29
CA ASN A 21 -30.80 -20.59 7.04
C ASN A 21 -30.50 -20.56 5.53
N LEU A 22 -29.82 -19.52 5.04
CA LEU A 22 -29.40 -19.41 3.64
C LEU A 22 -27.95 -19.85 3.49
N ALA A 23 -27.70 -20.91 2.72
CA ALA A 23 -26.35 -21.32 2.33
C ALA A 23 -25.68 -20.24 1.47
N ARG A 24 -24.41 -19.94 1.73
CA ARG A 24 -23.63 -18.95 0.98
C ARG A 24 -22.28 -19.54 0.59
N VAL A 25 -21.77 -19.11 -0.56
CA VAL A 25 -20.43 -19.46 -1.04
C VAL A 25 -19.46 -18.39 -0.60
N VAL A 26 -18.37 -18.79 0.04
CA VAL A 26 -17.34 -17.87 0.54
C VAL A 26 -16.19 -17.82 -0.43
N VAL A 27 -15.80 -16.61 -0.82
CA VAL A 27 -14.58 -16.36 -1.58
C VAL A 27 -13.70 -15.46 -0.74
N TRP A 28 -12.46 -15.90 -0.52
CA TRP A 28 -11.44 -15.05 0.05
C TRP A 28 -10.81 -14.23 -1.08
N GLU A 29 -10.70 -12.92 -0.86
CA GLU A 29 -10.12 -12.00 -1.82
C GLU A 29 -9.04 -11.15 -1.15
N TRP A 30 -8.04 -10.74 -1.94
CA TRP A 30 -6.95 -9.87 -1.50
C TRP A 30 -6.91 -8.60 -2.33
N LEU A 31 -6.54 -7.48 -1.70
CA LEU A 31 -6.52 -6.19 -2.37
C LEU A 31 -5.22 -6.01 -3.16
N ASN A 32 -5.33 -5.84 -4.48
CA ASN A 32 -4.19 -5.59 -5.34
C ASN A 32 -3.73 -4.11 -5.29
N GLU A 33 -2.58 -3.82 -5.91
CA GLU A 33 -2.00 -2.46 -5.95
C GLU A 33 -2.85 -1.44 -6.71
N HIS A 34 -3.73 -1.92 -7.58
CA HIS A 34 -4.67 -1.09 -8.32
C HIS A 34 -5.97 -0.83 -7.53
N GLY A 35 -6.03 -1.24 -6.26
CA GLY A 35 -7.18 -1.05 -5.38
C GLY A 35 -8.36 -1.95 -5.73
N ARG A 36 -8.12 -3.11 -6.36
CA ARG A 36 -9.16 -4.09 -6.72
C ARG A 36 -8.96 -5.41 -6.01
N TRP A 37 -10.07 -6.02 -5.62
CA TRP A 37 -10.10 -7.31 -4.96
C TRP A 37 -9.89 -8.44 -5.96
N ARG A 38 -8.93 -9.30 -5.68
CA ARG A 38 -8.60 -10.48 -6.49
C ARG A 38 -8.96 -11.74 -5.71
N PRO A 39 -9.70 -12.69 -6.30
CA PRO A 39 -10.02 -13.92 -5.62
C PRO A 39 -8.76 -14.80 -5.47
N TYR A 40 -8.62 -15.44 -4.31
CA TYR A 40 -7.75 -16.61 -4.20
C TYR A 40 -8.37 -17.79 -4.95
N SER A 41 -7.56 -18.80 -5.29
CA SER A 41 -8.09 -20.02 -5.89
C SER A 41 -9.10 -20.71 -4.94
N ALA A 42 -9.99 -21.53 -5.51
CA ALA A 42 -10.97 -22.28 -4.71
C ALA A 42 -10.29 -23.22 -3.69
N ALA A 43 -9.17 -23.86 -4.08
CA ALA A 43 -8.39 -24.70 -3.18
C ALA A 43 -7.79 -23.89 -2.01
N THR A 44 -7.21 -22.72 -2.29
CA THR A 44 -6.71 -21.82 -1.25
C THR A 44 -7.84 -21.34 -0.34
N CYS A 45 -9.02 -21.01 -0.87
CA CYS A 45 -10.18 -20.61 -0.07
C CYS A 45 -10.66 -21.72 0.87
N HIS A 46 -10.66 -22.98 0.43
CA HIS A 46 -10.99 -24.13 1.30
C HIS A 46 -10.02 -24.25 2.47
N HIS A 47 -8.73 -24.10 2.18
CA HIS A 47 -7.71 -24.18 3.21
C HIS A 47 -7.84 -23.05 4.24
N ILE A 48 -8.03 -21.80 3.79
CA ILE A 48 -8.23 -20.67 4.70
C ILE A 48 -9.48 -20.89 5.58
N GLU A 49 -10.60 -21.33 5.00
CA GLU A 49 -11.81 -21.62 5.77
C GLU A 49 -11.64 -22.79 6.75
N ASN A 50 -10.88 -23.83 6.38
CA ASN A 50 -10.59 -24.95 7.29
C ASN A 50 -9.75 -24.49 8.49
N VAL A 51 -8.73 -23.65 8.27
CA VAL A 51 -7.94 -23.08 9.37
C VAL A 51 -8.80 -22.16 10.23
N LEU A 52 -9.62 -21.29 9.63
CA LEU A 52 -10.50 -20.39 10.38
C LEU A 52 -11.52 -21.14 11.27
N LYS A 53 -12.02 -22.29 10.82
CA LYS A 53 -12.90 -23.16 11.63
C LYS A 53 -12.20 -23.74 12.85
N GLY A 54 -10.90 -24.02 12.75
CA GLY A 54 -10.09 -24.56 13.84
C GLY A 54 -9.56 -23.47 14.79
N ASP A 55 -9.04 -22.38 14.25
CA ASP A 55 -8.47 -21.25 14.99
C ASP A 55 -8.84 -19.91 14.34
N VAL A 56 -9.71 -19.16 15.01
CA VAL A 56 -10.23 -17.87 14.53
C VAL A 56 -9.18 -16.74 14.59
N ARG A 57 -8.06 -16.94 15.31
CA ARG A 57 -6.95 -15.98 15.44
C ARG A 57 -5.65 -16.52 14.84
N GLY A 58 -5.73 -17.62 14.10
CA GLY A 58 -4.57 -18.31 13.55
C GLY A 58 -3.93 -17.60 12.37
N THR A 59 -2.75 -18.10 11.99
CA THR A 59 -2.06 -17.72 10.76
C THR A 59 -2.20 -18.83 9.73
N VAL A 60 -2.41 -18.47 8.46
CA VAL A 60 -2.58 -19.41 7.35
C VAL A 60 -1.38 -19.31 6.42
N VAL A 61 -0.64 -20.41 6.24
CA VAL A 61 0.51 -20.46 5.33
C VAL A 61 0.05 -20.92 3.95
N LEU A 62 -0.06 -19.99 3.00
CA LEU A 62 -0.68 -20.27 1.69
C LEU A 62 0.13 -21.25 0.84
N GLY A 63 1.45 -21.31 1.07
CA GLY A 63 2.38 -22.24 0.43
C GLY A 63 2.06 -23.73 0.58
N GLN A 64 1.25 -24.10 1.56
CA GLN A 64 0.83 -25.49 1.77
C GLN A 64 -0.11 -26.01 0.67
N VAL A 65 -0.78 -25.09 -0.05
CA VAL A 65 -1.78 -25.42 -1.08
C VAL A 65 -1.38 -24.91 -2.45
N ASP A 66 -0.71 -23.75 -2.51
CA ASP A 66 -0.24 -23.18 -3.76
C ASP A 66 1.23 -22.76 -3.62
N THR A 67 2.11 -23.44 -4.36
CA THR A 67 3.55 -23.18 -4.33
C THR A 67 3.90 -21.78 -4.83
N GLN A 68 3.07 -21.15 -5.67
CA GLN A 68 3.27 -19.76 -6.10
C GLN A 68 3.00 -18.77 -4.97
N LEU A 69 2.24 -19.20 -3.95
CA LEU A 69 1.95 -18.43 -2.75
C LEU A 69 2.84 -18.81 -1.56
N ALA A 70 3.95 -19.52 -1.79
CA ALA A 70 4.84 -20.02 -0.74
C ALA A 70 5.39 -18.94 0.21
N SER A 71 5.59 -17.72 -0.29
CA SER A 71 6.07 -16.59 0.50
C SER A 71 4.95 -15.81 1.22
N TYR A 72 3.69 -16.24 1.14
CA TYR A 72 2.56 -15.49 1.70
C TYR A 72 1.92 -16.21 2.89
N ILE A 73 1.69 -15.43 3.95
CA ILE A 73 0.93 -15.83 5.14
C ILE A 73 -0.27 -14.91 5.29
N ILE A 74 -1.43 -15.43 5.66
CA ILE A 74 -2.58 -14.63 6.10
C ILE A 74 -2.65 -14.65 7.62
N ASP A 75 -2.68 -13.47 8.23
CA ASP A 75 -3.04 -13.32 9.64
C ASP A 75 -4.56 -13.09 9.74
N LEU A 76 -5.29 -14.07 10.27
CA LEU A 76 -6.75 -14.01 10.40
C LEU A 76 -7.20 -13.02 11.48
N GLN A 77 -6.31 -12.65 12.41
CA GLN A 77 -6.60 -11.64 13.43
C GLN A 77 -6.60 -10.22 12.84
N SER A 78 -5.60 -9.89 12.03
CA SER A 78 -5.52 -8.59 11.38
C SER A 78 -6.26 -8.52 10.05
N MET A 79 -6.64 -9.66 9.46
CA MET A 79 -7.22 -9.77 8.12
C MET A 79 -6.29 -9.18 7.05
N HIS A 80 -5.01 -9.52 7.14
CA HIS A 80 -4.00 -9.12 6.16
C HIS A 80 -3.19 -10.32 5.67
N GLN A 81 -2.89 -10.31 4.38
CA GLN A 81 -1.86 -11.12 3.77
C GLN A 81 -0.51 -10.41 3.96
N PHE A 82 0.41 -11.09 4.62
CA PHE A 82 1.80 -10.73 4.78
C PHE A 82 2.65 -11.51 3.79
N ARG A 83 3.52 -10.82 3.05
CA ARG A 83 4.55 -11.47 2.24
C ARG A 83 5.87 -11.50 3.03
N GLN A 84 6.41 -12.69 3.27
CA GLN A 84 7.53 -12.92 4.20
C GLN A 84 8.87 -12.37 3.73
N ASP A 85 9.09 -12.29 2.42
CA ASP A 85 10.35 -11.82 1.81
C ASP A 85 10.39 -10.29 1.66
N THR A 86 9.27 -9.64 1.30
CA THR A 86 9.20 -8.20 1.05
C THR A 86 8.57 -7.40 2.19
N GLY A 87 7.95 -8.08 3.17
CA GLY A 87 7.20 -7.45 4.25
C GLY A 87 5.90 -6.75 3.81
N THR A 88 5.49 -6.89 2.54
CA THR A 88 4.30 -6.20 2.02
C THR A 88 3.04 -6.77 2.65
N MET A 89 2.19 -5.89 3.18
CA MET A 89 0.90 -6.21 3.74
C MET A 89 -0.22 -5.83 2.78
N ARG A 90 -1.12 -6.76 2.51
CA ARG A 90 -2.32 -6.54 1.70
C ARG A 90 -3.55 -6.88 2.52
N PRO A 91 -4.58 -6.02 2.55
CA PRO A 91 -5.87 -6.40 3.13
C PRO A 91 -6.43 -7.65 2.46
N VAL A 92 -6.99 -8.54 3.27
CA VAL A 92 -7.81 -9.67 2.81
C VAL A 92 -9.20 -9.58 3.40
N HIS A 93 -10.19 -10.13 2.71
CA HIS A 93 -11.53 -10.20 3.23
C HIS A 93 -12.26 -11.44 2.72
N ARG A 94 -13.38 -11.72 3.40
CA ARG A 94 -14.35 -12.72 2.98
C ARG A 94 -15.51 -12.04 2.31
N ASN A 95 -15.81 -12.48 1.11
CA ASN A 95 -16.98 -12.06 0.36
C ASN A 95 -17.93 -13.24 0.14
N PHE A 96 -19.23 -12.97 0.11
CA PHE A 96 -20.27 -13.99 0.13
C PHE A 96 -21.14 -13.92 -1.13
N TYR A 97 -21.23 -15.04 -1.81
CA TYR A 97 -21.96 -15.19 -3.08
C TYR A 97 -23.09 -16.21 -2.96
N GLU A 98 -24.01 -16.18 -3.92
CA GLU A 98 -25.08 -17.18 -3.99
C GLU A 98 -24.55 -18.53 -4.48
N PRO A 99 -25.07 -19.66 -3.97
CA PRO A 99 -24.69 -20.99 -4.45
C PRO A 99 -24.92 -21.21 -5.95
N SER A 100 -25.89 -20.50 -6.54
CA SER A 100 -26.20 -20.54 -7.98
C SER A 100 -25.22 -19.73 -8.84
N SER A 101 -24.35 -18.91 -8.25
CA SER A 101 -23.43 -18.03 -8.96
C SER A 101 -22.16 -18.75 -9.44
N ALA A 102 -21.34 -18.07 -10.25
CA ALA A 102 -20.10 -18.62 -10.79
C ALA A 102 -19.20 -19.33 -9.75
N PRO A 103 -18.86 -18.73 -8.58
CA PRO A 103 -18.04 -19.41 -7.58
C PRO A 103 -18.70 -20.65 -6.98
N GLY A 104 -20.04 -20.67 -6.84
CA GLY A 104 -20.77 -21.85 -6.34
C GLY A 104 -20.81 -23.00 -7.34
N LYS A 105 -20.76 -22.70 -8.63
CA LYS A 105 -20.69 -23.67 -9.73
C LYS A 105 -19.25 -24.09 -10.07
N GLY A 106 -18.24 -23.53 -9.40
CA GLY A 106 -16.83 -23.76 -9.75
C GLY A 106 -16.46 -23.20 -11.13
N VAL A 107 -17.11 -22.14 -11.59
CA VAL A 107 -16.82 -21.52 -12.89
C VAL A 107 -15.87 -20.36 -12.71
N VAL A 108 -14.75 -20.38 -13.43
CA VAL A 108 -13.77 -19.29 -13.45
C VAL A 108 -13.63 -18.75 -14.87
N TRP A 109 -13.77 -17.43 -15.01
CA TRP A 109 -13.50 -16.73 -16.26
C TRP A 109 -12.11 -16.12 -16.24
N GLU A 110 -11.34 -16.35 -17.30
CA GLU A 110 -9.93 -15.97 -17.38
C GLU A 110 -9.63 -15.36 -18.75
N TRP A 111 -8.65 -14.45 -18.79
CA TRP A 111 -8.15 -13.83 -20.01
C TRP A 111 -6.66 -14.08 -20.19
N GLU A 112 -6.22 -14.17 -21.44
CA GLU A 112 -4.82 -14.44 -21.78
C GLU A 112 -3.99 -13.15 -21.74
N ASN A 113 -2.96 -13.14 -20.89
CA ASN A 113 -2.06 -12.02 -20.73
C ASN A 113 -0.97 -11.98 -21.82
N ASP A 114 -0.07 -11.00 -21.75
CA ASP A 114 0.97 -10.80 -22.77
C ASP A 114 2.06 -11.87 -22.76
N SER A 115 2.20 -12.59 -21.65
CA SER A 115 3.13 -13.71 -21.49
C SER A 115 2.50 -15.06 -21.87
N GLY A 116 1.27 -15.08 -22.41
CA GLY A 116 0.54 -16.31 -22.72
C GLY A 116 -0.02 -17.05 -21.50
N SER A 117 0.04 -16.43 -20.31
CA SER A 117 -0.53 -16.98 -19.08
C SER A 117 -1.98 -16.52 -18.90
N TRP A 118 -2.79 -17.35 -18.26
CA TRP A 118 -4.21 -17.06 -18.03
C TRP A 118 -4.40 -16.38 -16.69
N THR A 119 -5.10 -15.24 -16.69
CA THR A 119 -5.35 -14.45 -15.49
C THR A 119 -6.86 -14.42 -15.19
N PRO A 120 -7.29 -14.77 -13.97
CA PRO A 120 -8.71 -14.70 -13.62
C PRO A 120 -9.21 -13.25 -13.55
N TYR A 121 -10.50 -13.09 -13.89
CA TYR A 121 -11.22 -11.86 -13.58
C TYR A 121 -11.51 -11.76 -12.08
N ASP A 122 -11.77 -10.52 -11.64
CA ASP A 122 -12.27 -10.24 -10.29
C ASP A 122 -13.61 -10.97 -10.09
N MET A 123 -13.91 -11.42 -8.88
CA MET A 123 -15.01 -12.38 -8.68
C MET A 123 -16.38 -11.83 -9.10
N GLU A 124 -16.66 -10.56 -8.81
CA GLU A 124 -17.90 -9.90 -9.28
C GLU A 124 -18.02 -9.87 -10.81
N ILE A 125 -16.90 -9.73 -11.50
CA ILE A 125 -16.83 -9.76 -12.96
C ILE A 125 -17.04 -11.19 -13.46
N CYS A 126 -16.44 -12.20 -12.83
CA CYS A 126 -16.71 -13.61 -13.13
C CYS A 126 -18.22 -13.93 -13.02
N VAL A 127 -18.88 -13.47 -11.96
CA VAL A 127 -20.33 -13.65 -11.77
C VAL A 127 -21.13 -12.96 -12.87
N THR A 128 -20.75 -11.73 -13.24
CA THR A 128 -21.44 -10.97 -14.28
C THR A 128 -21.28 -11.61 -15.65
N ILE A 129 -20.06 -11.99 -16.03
CA ILE A 129 -19.76 -12.68 -17.29
C ILE A 129 -20.54 -13.99 -17.35
N GLN A 130 -20.53 -14.78 -16.28
CA GLN A 130 -21.26 -16.04 -16.23
C GLN A 130 -22.77 -15.85 -16.41
N ASN A 131 -23.37 -14.86 -15.73
CA ASN A 131 -24.79 -14.56 -15.87
C ASN A 131 -25.15 -14.13 -17.30
N ALA A 132 -24.30 -13.30 -17.92
CA ALA A 132 -24.52 -12.86 -19.30
C ALA A 132 -24.40 -14.03 -20.30
N TYR A 133 -23.42 -14.92 -20.09
CA TYR A 133 -23.21 -16.13 -20.87
C TYR A 133 -24.37 -17.12 -20.74
N GLU A 134 -24.88 -17.35 -19.52
CA GLU A 134 -26.04 -18.23 -19.28
C GLU A 134 -27.33 -17.70 -19.93
N LYS A 135 -27.47 -16.37 -20.01
CA LYS A 135 -28.56 -15.69 -20.72
C LYS A 135 -28.37 -15.63 -22.24
N GLN A 136 -27.30 -16.22 -22.75
CA GLN A 136 -26.96 -16.25 -24.19
C GLN A 136 -26.86 -14.84 -24.80
N HIS A 137 -26.36 -13.86 -24.03
CA HIS A 137 -26.02 -12.58 -24.62
C HIS A 137 -24.84 -12.74 -25.59
N PRO A 138 -24.85 -12.08 -26.76
CA PRO A 138 -23.76 -12.20 -27.74
C PRO A 138 -22.48 -11.49 -27.28
N TRP A 139 -22.61 -10.45 -26.46
CA TRP A 139 -21.49 -9.67 -25.93
C TRP A 139 -21.84 -9.06 -24.57
N LEU A 140 -20.82 -8.59 -23.85
CA LEU A 140 -20.95 -7.91 -22.57
C LEU A 140 -19.97 -6.73 -22.48
N ASP A 141 -20.47 -5.53 -22.21
CA ASP A 141 -19.65 -4.34 -21.94
C ASP A 141 -19.42 -4.18 -20.44
N LEU A 142 -18.15 -4.20 -20.02
CA LEU A 142 -17.76 -4.06 -18.62
C LEU A 142 -17.50 -2.60 -18.19
N THR A 143 -17.72 -1.62 -19.08
CA THR A 143 -17.44 -0.19 -18.82
C THR A 143 -18.25 0.34 -17.64
N SER A 144 -19.50 -0.11 -17.48
CA SER A 144 -20.37 0.22 -16.35
C SER A 144 -19.85 -0.29 -15.00
N LEU A 145 -18.97 -1.29 -15.02
CA LEU A 145 -18.34 -1.87 -13.83
C LEU A 145 -16.91 -1.32 -13.60
N GLY A 146 -16.50 -0.30 -14.36
CA GLY A 146 -15.20 0.34 -14.24
C GLY A 146 -14.09 -0.31 -15.07
N PHE A 147 -14.42 -1.13 -16.07
CA PHE A 147 -13.47 -1.82 -16.94
C PHE A 147 -13.67 -1.42 -18.40
N CYS A 148 -12.64 -0.97 -19.11
CA CYS A 148 -12.75 -0.55 -20.51
C CYS A 148 -12.80 -1.72 -21.52
N TYR A 149 -13.42 -2.84 -21.16
CA TYR A 149 -13.40 -4.07 -21.94
C TYR A 149 -14.78 -4.43 -22.47
N LEU A 150 -14.81 -4.78 -23.76
CA LEU A 150 -15.94 -5.43 -24.41
C LEU A 150 -15.62 -6.92 -24.56
N ILE A 151 -16.48 -7.78 -24.04
CA ILE A 151 -16.39 -9.23 -24.19
C ILE A 151 -17.33 -9.65 -25.32
N ASP A 152 -16.82 -10.43 -26.26
CA ASP A 152 -17.60 -11.12 -27.28
C ASP A 152 -17.57 -12.62 -26.97
N PHE A 153 -18.76 -13.18 -26.73
CA PHE A 153 -18.91 -14.59 -26.35
C PHE A 153 -18.85 -15.54 -27.54
N ASN A 154 -19.15 -15.05 -28.76
CA ASN A 154 -19.09 -15.86 -29.97
C ASN A 154 -17.64 -16.11 -30.38
N SER A 155 -16.82 -15.05 -30.34
CA SER A 155 -15.40 -15.15 -30.68
C SER A 155 -14.52 -15.53 -29.49
N MET A 156 -15.06 -15.54 -28.27
CA MET A 156 -14.33 -15.74 -27.02
C MET A 156 -13.12 -14.80 -26.92
N ILE A 157 -13.38 -13.50 -27.12
CA ILE A 157 -12.36 -12.44 -27.13
C ILE A 157 -12.80 -11.29 -26.22
N GLN A 158 -11.84 -10.77 -25.46
CA GLN A 158 -11.93 -9.48 -24.79
C GLN A 158 -11.25 -8.41 -25.66
N THR A 159 -11.93 -7.31 -25.93
CA THR A 159 -11.39 -6.14 -26.64
C THR A 159 -11.30 -4.94 -25.70
N ASN A 160 -10.13 -4.33 -25.58
CA ASN A 160 -9.97 -3.06 -24.89
C ASN A 160 -10.54 -1.92 -25.76
N ARG A 161 -11.57 -1.22 -25.28
CA ARG A 161 -12.25 -0.16 -26.05
C ARG A 161 -11.36 1.07 -26.29
N GLN A 162 -10.36 1.31 -25.44
CA GLN A 162 -9.45 2.45 -25.57
C GLN A 162 -8.31 2.15 -26.53
N SER A 163 -7.67 0.98 -26.43
CA SER A 163 -6.50 0.62 -27.24
C SER A 163 -6.80 -0.31 -28.43
N GLN A 164 -8.04 -0.78 -28.56
CA GLN A 164 -8.49 -1.78 -29.54
C GLN A 164 -7.73 -3.12 -29.46
N ARG A 165 -6.95 -3.34 -28.40
CA ARG A 165 -6.20 -4.58 -28.20
C ARG A 165 -7.16 -5.73 -27.87
N LYS A 166 -7.00 -6.85 -28.59
CA LYS A 166 -7.78 -8.07 -28.40
C LYS A 166 -6.98 -9.11 -27.60
N ARG A 167 -7.65 -9.80 -26.69
CA ARG A 167 -7.10 -10.89 -25.87
C ARG A 167 -8.06 -12.06 -25.85
N ARG A 168 -7.55 -13.28 -25.77
CA ARG A 168 -8.38 -14.49 -25.71
C ARG A 168 -9.05 -14.60 -24.35
N LEU A 169 -10.30 -15.05 -24.37
CA LEU A 169 -11.13 -15.29 -23.20
C LEU A 169 -11.37 -16.79 -23.08
N ARG A 170 -11.40 -17.33 -21.86
CA ARG A 170 -11.83 -18.71 -21.61
C ARG A 170 -12.71 -18.83 -20.38
N ARG A 171 -13.60 -19.81 -20.45
CA ARG A 171 -14.40 -20.32 -19.33
C ARG A 171 -13.79 -21.64 -18.89
N ARG A 172 -13.37 -21.73 -17.63
CA ARG A 172 -12.77 -22.93 -17.03
C ARG A 172 -13.66 -23.45 -15.91
N MET A 173 -13.82 -24.77 -15.85
CA MET A 173 -14.42 -25.45 -14.71
C MET A 173 -13.31 -25.79 -13.71
N ASP A 174 -13.54 -25.46 -12.46
CA ASP A 174 -12.63 -25.62 -11.33
C ASP A 174 -13.41 -26.17 -10.12
N LEU A 175 -12.71 -26.39 -9.01
CA LEU A 175 -13.33 -26.68 -7.72
C LEU A 175 -14.33 -25.55 -7.36
N ALA A 176 -15.55 -25.93 -6.97
CA ALA A 176 -16.51 -24.98 -6.40
C ALA A 176 -15.95 -24.36 -5.12
N TYR A 177 -16.21 -23.08 -4.86
CA TYR A 177 -15.72 -22.41 -3.64
C TYR A 177 -16.45 -22.91 -2.37
N PRO A 178 -15.86 -22.73 -1.17
CA PRO A 178 -16.43 -23.25 0.08
C PRO A 178 -17.89 -22.81 0.31
N LEU A 179 -18.76 -23.78 0.58
CA LEU A 179 -20.14 -23.53 0.99
C LEU A 179 -20.24 -23.51 2.51
N ILE A 180 -20.84 -22.45 3.06
CA ILE A 180 -21.14 -22.34 4.50
C ILE A 180 -22.66 -22.36 4.73
N MET A 181 -23.08 -23.06 5.78
CA MET A 181 -24.48 -23.17 6.21
C MET A 181 -24.64 -22.56 7.60
N GLY A 182 -25.63 -21.67 7.80
CA GLY A 182 -25.97 -21.13 9.12
C GLY A 182 -26.44 -19.67 9.12
N SER A 183 -26.81 -19.16 10.31
CA SER A 183 -27.14 -17.75 10.53
C SER A 183 -25.90 -16.88 10.33
N ILE A 184 -25.91 -16.14 9.22
CA ILE A 184 -24.86 -15.18 8.86
C ILE A 184 -24.80 -14.10 9.96
N PRO A 185 -23.66 -13.88 10.64
CA PRO A 185 -23.41 -12.56 11.20
C PRO A 185 -23.41 -11.62 10.00
N LYS A 186 -24.36 -10.66 9.92
CA LYS A 186 -24.46 -9.65 8.85
C LYS A 186 -23.07 -9.39 8.31
N SER A 187 -22.81 -9.77 7.04
CA SER A 187 -21.53 -9.61 6.30
C SER A 187 -20.41 -9.15 7.21
N GLN A 188 -19.49 -10.01 7.64
CA GLN A 188 -18.46 -9.66 8.63
C GLN A 188 -17.57 -8.46 8.22
N SER A 189 -18.14 -7.27 8.36
CA SER A 189 -17.56 -6.09 8.94
C SER A 189 -17.80 -6.24 10.45
N TRP A 190 -16.92 -7.01 11.10
CA TRP A 190 -16.75 -7.10 12.57
C TRP A 190 -17.91 -7.67 13.41
N PRO A 191 -17.63 -8.41 14.50
CA PRO A 191 -18.65 -8.71 15.51
C PRO A 191 -18.89 -7.50 16.43
N VAL A 192 -20.17 -7.21 16.68
CA VAL A 192 -20.64 -6.53 17.89
C VAL A 192 -20.93 -7.64 18.90
N GLY A 193 -20.06 -7.80 19.90
CA GLY A 193 -20.35 -8.63 21.07
C GLY A 193 -21.20 -7.83 22.05
N ALA A 194 -22.45 -8.27 22.25
CA ALA A 194 -23.23 -7.88 23.41
C ALA A 194 -22.75 -8.71 24.61
N SER A 195 -21.80 -8.16 25.36
CA SER A 195 -21.50 -8.63 26.72
C SER A 195 -21.13 -7.40 27.55
N SER A 196 -21.94 -7.20 28.58
CA SER A 196 -21.88 -6.17 29.60
C SER A 196 -20.46 -5.85 30.07
N GLY A 197 -19.98 -4.65 29.75
CA GLY A 197 -18.75 -4.07 30.26
C GLY A 197 -18.66 -2.62 29.81
N GLN A 198 -18.47 -1.70 30.76
CA GLN A 198 -18.35 -0.26 30.49
C GLN A 198 -17.35 0.03 29.34
N PRO A 199 -17.69 0.92 28.40
CA PRO A 199 -16.79 1.26 27.30
C PRO A 199 -15.54 1.98 27.81
N CYS A 200 -14.38 1.55 27.33
CA CYS A 200 -13.10 2.20 27.59
C CYS A 200 -13.12 3.66 27.08
N SER A 201 -12.82 4.61 27.96
CA SER A 201 -12.83 6.05 27.72
C SER A 201 -11.48 6.63 27.25
N CYS A 202 -10.51 5.78 26.88
CA CYS A 202 -9.21 6.27 26.41
C CYS A 202 -9.29 6.87 24.99
N GLN A 203 -8.46 7.88 24.69
CA GLN A 203 -8.48 8.62 23.42
C GLN A 203 -8.31 7.71 22.19
N GLN A 204 -7.60 6.58 22.32
CA GLN A 204 -7.42 5.60 21.25
C GLN A 204 -8.72 4.86 20.90
N CYS A 205 -9.55 4.51 21.90
CA CYS A 205 -10.82 3.80 21.69
C CYS A 205 -11.92 4.73 21.15
N ILE A 206 -11.90 6.01 21.51
CA ILE A 206 -12.82 7.03 20.99
C ILE A 206 -12.53 7.34 19.50
N LEU A 207 -11.24 7.38 19.09
CA LEU A 207 -10.86 7.56 17.69
C LEU A 207 -11.35 6.40 16.81
N VAL A 208 -11.15 5.15 17.26
CA VAL A 208 -11.52 3.94 16.52
C VAL A 208 -13.05 3.81 16.39
N ASN A 209 -13.82 4.16 17.42
CA ASN A 209 -15.29 4.18 17.33
C ASN A 209 -15.82 5.28 16.37
N SER A 210 -15.13 6.41 16.29
CA SER A 210 -15.48 7.52 15.38
C SER A 210 -15.23 7.17 13.92
N THR A 211 -14.15 6.45 13.61
CA THR A 211 -13.87 5.94 12.25
C THR A 211 -14.82 4.80 11.85
N ARG A 212 -15.30 4.03 12.84
CA ARG A 212 -16.27 2.92 12.69
C ARG A 212 -17.69 3.41 12.38
N ALA A 213 -18.13 4.51 12.98
CA ALA A 213 -19.42 5.15 12.69
C ALA A 213 -19.48 5.73 11.27
N ALA A 214 -18.38 6.32 10.78
CA ALA A 214 -18.28 6.88 9.43
C ALA A 214 -18.32 5.80 8.33
N SER A 215 -17.66 4.66 8.54
CA SER A 215 -17.63 3.56 7.56
C SER A 215 -18.99 2.85 7.42
N ASN A 216 -19.72 2.65 8.52
CA ASN A 216 -21.03 2.00 8.51
C ASN A 216 -22.13 2.89 7.87
N ALA A 217 -22.05 4.22 8.02
CA ALA A 217 -22.98 5.16 7.38
C ALA A 217 -22.81 5.20 5.85
N ILE A 218 -21.58 5.08 5.36
CA ILE A 218 -21.26 5.05 3.92
C ILE A 218 -21.80 3.77 3.26
N LEU A 219 -21.64 2.60 3.91
CA LEU A 219 -22.19 1.31 3.46
C LEU A 219 -23.72 1.25 3.48
N ALA A 220 -24.38 1.88 4.46
CA ALA A 220 -25.84 1.96 4.52
C ALA A 220 -26.45 2.88 3.45
N SER A 221 -25.70 3.90 2.97
CA SER A 221 -26.14 4.78 1.88
C SER A 221 -26.06 4.12 0.50
N GLN A 222 -25.12 3.19 0.31
CA GLN A 222 -24.93 2.47 -0.95
C GLN A 222 -25.96 1.34 -1.14
N ARG A 223 -26.46 0.72 -0.06
CA ARG A 223 -27.54 -0.28 -0.13
C ARG A 223 -28.92 0.27 -0.49
N ARG A 224 -29.17 1.59 -0.31
CA ARG A 224 -30.45 2.22 -0.71
C ARG A 224 -30.51 2.66 -2.16
N LYS A 225 -29.41 2.58 -2.93
CA LYS A 225 -29.38 2.96 -4.36
C LYS A 225 -29.63 1.81 -5.35
N LEU A 226 -29.83 0.57 -4.88
CA LEU A 226 -30.02 -0.60 -5.75
C LEU A 226 -31.47 -1.09 -5.90
N TYR A 227 -32.46 -0.40 -5.31
CA TYR A 227 -33.87 -0.59 -5.64
C TYR A 227 -34.55 0.76 -5.80
N GLY A 228 -34.55 1.27 -7.03
CA GLY A 228 -35.25 2.51 -7.37
C GLY A 228 -35.04 2.90 -8.83
N GLY A 229 -35.77 2.24 -9.74
CA GLY A 229 -35.73 2.53 -11.17
C GLY A 229 -36.72 1.71 -12.00
N ALA A 230 -38.00 2.10 -11.90
CA ALA A 230 -39.09 2.01 -12.88
C ALA A 230 -39.23 0.79 -13.82
N ALA A 231 -40.32 0.05 -13.65
CA ALA A 231 -41.04 -0.62 -14.73
C ALA A 231 -42.43 0.04 -14.84
N GLY A 232 -42.72 0.67 -15.98
CA GLY A 232 -44.04 1.20 -16.29
C GLY A 232 -44.90 0.18 -17.04
N ALA A 233 -46.21 0.20 -16.79
CA ALA A 233 -47.26 -0.29 -17.68
C ALA A 233 -48.58 0.46 -17.38
N PRO A 234 -49.52 0.55 -18.34
CA PRO A 234 -50.36 1.73 -18.54
C PRO A 234 -51.78 1.63 -17.94
N GLY A 235 -52.37 2.79 -17.66
CA GLY A 235 -53.83 2.98 -17.58
C GLY A 235 -54.39 3.07 -16.15
N ALA A 236 -54.68 4.29 -15.69
CA ALA A 236 -55.90 4.67 -14.95
C ALA A 236 -55.77 6.11 -14.42
N THR A 237 -56.73 6.94 -14.78
CA THR A 237 -57.02 8.29 -14.28
C THR A 237 -57.44 8.27 -12.80
N GLY A 238 -57.02 9.25 -12.00
CA GLY A 238 -57.68 9.56 -10.72
C GLY A 238 -56.85 10.28 -9.67
N THR A 239 -57.04 11.61 -9.60
CA THR A 239 -57.14 12.46 -8.38
C THR A 239 -56.16 12.34 -7.21
N LEU A 240 -55.53 13.48 -6.92
CA LEU A 240 -54.82 13.89 -5.71
C LEU A 240 -55.51 13.48 -4.40
N ASN A 241 -54.73 13.00 -3.42
CA ASN A 241 -55.08 13.13 -2.00
C ASN A 241 -53.83 13.27 -1.10
N VAL A 242 -53.65 14.51 -0.65
CA VAL A 242 -53.26 14.97 0.70
C VAL A 242 -52.77 13.90 1.70
N VAL A 243 -51.54 14.09 2.21
CA VAL A 243 -51.13 13.55 3.51
C VAL A 243 -50.94 14.71 4.49
N ARG A 244 -51.70 14.60 5.58
CA ARG A 244 -51.86 15.51 6.71
C ARG A 244 -50.55 16.02 7.31
N GLN A 245 -50.47 17.33 7.51
CA GLN A 245 -49.70 17.96 8.58
C GLN A 245 -50.44 17.79 9.92
N SER A 246 -49.68 17.59 11.00
CA SER A 246 -50.12 17.81 12.37
C SER A 246 -49.15 18.79 13.03
N ASN A 247 -49.70 19.88 13.52
CA ASN A 247 -49.05 21.07 14.07
C ASN A 247 -48.61 20.88 15.52
N THR A 248 -47.45 21.46 15.89
CA THR A 248 -47.20 22.35 17.04
C THR A 248 -45.69 22.64 17.05
N PHE A 249 -45.22 23.83 16.68
CA PHE A 249 -45.19 25.03 17.51
C PHE A 249 -44.96 26.29 16.64
N ALA A 250 -45.50 27.42 17.09
CA ALA A 250 -45.74 28.64 16.33
C ALA A 250 -44.65 29.71 16.46
N GLY A 251 -44.61 30.59 15.45
CA GLY A 251 -44.13 31.98 15.52
C GLY A 251 -42.71 32.19 14.98
N THR A 252 -42.42 33.13 14.07
CA THR A 252 -43.21 34.18 13.41
C THR A 252 -42.49 34.58 12.13
N THR A 253 -43.27 34.87 11.11
CA THR A 253 -42.92 35.36 9.77
C THR A 253 -42.37 36.78 9.78
N LEU A 254 -41.50 37.12 8.82
CA LEU A 254 -41.72 38.32 8.01
C LEU A 254 -41.10 38.13 6.61
N TRP A 255 -41.99 38.28 5.62
CA TRP A 255 -41.88 38.75 4.22
C TRP A 255 -40.75 38.37 3.25
N SER A 256 -41.26 37.68 2.23
CA SER A 256 -40.97 37.53 0.79
C SER A 256 -40.77 38.85 -0.04
N PRO A 257 -40.79 38.83 -1.40
CA PRO A 257 -39.59 38.84 -2.24
C PRO A 257 -39.71 39.89 -3.39
N THR A 258 -38.81 39.84 -4.38
CA THR A 258 -38.96 40.15 -5.83
C THR A 258 -37.61 40.66 -6.37
N SER A 259 -37.21 40.62 -7.64
CA SER A 259 -37.49 39.88 -8.89
C SER A 259 -36.60 40.56 -9.97
N GLY A 260 -36.22 39.82 -11.03
CA GLY A 260 -35.70 40.38 -12.30
C GLY A 260 -34.16 40.49 -12.35
N ASP A 261 -33.42 39.71 -13.13
CA ASP A 261 -33.38 39.49 -14.60
C ASP A 261 -32.72 40.65 -15.38
N GLY A 262 -31.84 40.30 -16.34
CA GLY A 262 -31.30 41.26 -17.33
C GLY A 262 -29.79 41.23 -17.64
N SER A 263 -29.35 40.23 -18.42
CA SER A 263 -28.54 40.33 -19.66
C SER A 263 -27.42 41.39 -19.87
N ASN A 264 -26.22 40.87 -20.18
CA ASN A 264 -25.23 41.17 -21.25
C ASN A 264 -24.89 42.62 -21.71
N ASN A 265 -23.60 42.98 -21.69
CA ASN A 265 -22.67 43.22 -22.84
C ASN A 265 -21.42 43.99 -22.33
N ILE A 266 -20.19 43.48 -22.45
CA ILE A 266 -19.22 43.54 -23.58
C ILE A 266 -18.59 44.93 -23.82
N GLN A 267 -17.24 44.89 -23.94
CA GLN A 267 -16.30 45.84 -24.55
C GLN A 267 -15.95 47.12 -23.78
N HIS A 268 -14.74 47.67 -23.84
CA HIS A 268 -13.35 47.26 -24.14
C HIS A 268 -12.53 48.56 -24.03
N ASN A 269 -11.21 48.42 -23.82
CA ASN A 269 -10.17 49.44 -24.06
C ASN A 269 -10.16 50.63 -23.09
N ASN A 270 -9.04 51.24 -22.73
CA ASN A 270 -7.63 51.11 -23.09
C ASN A 270 -6.85 51.74 -21.91
N ILE A 271 -5.79 51.13 -21.40
CA ILE A 271 -4.39 51.32 -21.79
C ILE A 271 -3.78 52.67 -21.35
N SER A 272 -2.62 52.49 -20.70
CA SER A 272 -1.46 53.40 -20.62
C SER A 272 -1.47 54.49 -19.55
N ALA A 273 -0.33 54.86 -18.96
CA ALA A 273 1.01 54.29 -18.93
C ALA A 273 1.86 55.14 -17.98
N GLY A 274 2.94 54.54 -17.49
CA GLY A 274 4.16 55.22 -17.06
C GLY A 274 4.13 55.75 -15.63
N SER A 275 5.24 55.83 -14.89
CA SER A 275 6.59 55.26 -14.97
C SER A 275 7.41 56.02 -13.91
N GLY A 276 8.39 55.35 -13.28
CA GLY A 276 9.50 55.97 -12.54
C GLY A 276 9.27 56.08 -11.03
N GLN A 277 9.95 55.28 -10.18
CA GLN A 277 11.32 55.47 -9.63
C GLN A 277 11.44 56.72 -8.74
N ALA A 278 12.08 56.78 -7.57
CA ALA A 278 12.81 55.86 -6.68
C ALA A 278 13.19 56.64 -5.39
N LYS A 279 13.82 55.97 -4.40
CA LYS A 279 14.49 56.44 -3.14
C LYS A 279 13.61 56.41 -1.87
N ALA A 280 13.92 55.57 -0.86
CA ALA A 280 14.96 55.68 0.19
C ALA A 280 14.66 56.86 1.15
N GLU A 281 14.66 56.80 2.49
CA GLU A 281 15.32 55.93 3.47
C GLU A 281 14.82 56.33 4.90
N GLN A 282 15.08 55.50 5.92
CA GLN A 282 15.28 55.84 7.37
C GLN A 282 14.11 55.99 8.39
N ASN A 283 13.99 54.94 9.22
CA ASN A 283 14.18 54.84 10.69
C ASN A 283 13.42 55.67 11.77
N ASN A 284 12.90 54.88 12.74
CA ASN A 284 12.83 55.05 14.21
C ASN A 284 11.58 55.64 14.93
N LEU A 285 10.76 54.69 15.41
CA LEU A 285 10.28 54.46 16.80
C LEU A 285 9.85 55.66 17.70
N ASN A 286 8.54 55.76 18.00
CA ASN A 286 7.98 55.73 19.37
C ASN A 286 6.42 55.78 19.42
N ARG A 287 5.81 54.66 19.87
CA ARG A 287 4.69 54.41 20.84
C ARG A 287 3.63 55.51 21.16
N PRO A 288 2.44 55.21 21.75
CA PRO A 288 1.47 54.09 21.65
C PRO A 288 0.08 54.57 21.15
N GLY A 289 -0.71 53.73 20.48
CA GLY A 289 -2.07 54.14 20.10
C GLY A 289 -2.94 53.04 19.52
N THR A 290 -3.83 52.52 20.37
CA THR A 290 -5.20 52.10 20.03
C THR A 290 -5.37 51.33 18.72
N GLN A 291 -5.10 50.02 18.77
CA GLN A 291 -5.62 49.10 17.76
C GLN A 291 -7.15 49.15 17.77
N ARG A 292 -7.72 49.74 16.71
CA ARG A 292 -9.09 49.49 16.29
C ARG A 292 -9.22 48.00 16.04
N ILE A 293 -10.12 47.40 16.82
CA ILE A 293 -10.72 46.08 16.66
C ILE A 293 -11.11 45.91 15.18
N SER A 294 -10.39 45.04 14.47
CA SER A 294 -10.94 44.36 13.30
C SER A 294 -11.21 42.94 13.74
N MET A 295 -12.51 42.61 13.74
CA MET A 295 -13.06 41.35 14.21
C MET A 295 -12.28 40.16 13.66
N GLY A 296 -11.82 39.31 14.58
CA GLY A 296 -11.26 38.02 14.23
C GLY A 296 -12.25 37.26 13.36
N THR A 297 -11.78 36.77 12.21
CA THR A 297 -12.45 35.66 11.54
C THR A 297 -12.25 34.44 12.41
N ALA A 298 -13.19 34.27 13.35
CA ALA A 298 -13.39 33.02 14.06
C ALA A 298 -13.53 31.92 13.00
N ARG A 299 -12.46 31.15 12.79
CA ARG A 299 -12.56 29.83 12.16
C ARG A 299 -13.45 29.02 13.10
N GLY A 300 -14.72 28.86 12.72
CA GLY A 300 -15.72 28.16 13.50
C GLY A 300 -15.17 26.83 14.00
N ALA A 301 -14.95 26.74 15.30
CA ALA A 301 -14.71 25.47 15.97
C ALA A 301 -16.00 24.65 15.83
N ILE A 302 -15.87 23.44 15.28
CA ILE A 302 -16.98 22.49 15.20
C ILE A 302 -17.28 22.04 16.64
N PRO A 303 -18.51 22.18 17.15
CA PRO A 303 -18.85 21.67 18.48
C PRO A 303 -18.67 20.14 18.54
N PRO A 304 -18.29 19.56 19.68
CA PRO A 304 -18.09 18.12 19.82
C PRO A 304 -19.40 17.38 19.47
N GLY A 305 -19.35 16.46 18.51
CA GLY A 305 -20.50 15.60 18.16
C GLY A 305 -21.08 15.79 16.74
N VAL A 306 -20.49 16.63 15.88
CA VAL A 306 -21.00 16.84 14.51
C VAL A 306 -20.18 16.04 13.47
N PRO A 307 -20.79 15.10 12.71
CA PRO A 307 -20.08 14.31 11.69
C PRO A 307 -19.72 15.14 10.46
N ALA A 308 -18.46 15.08 10.02
CA ALA A 308 -18.01 15.69 8.77
C ALA A 308 -17.84 14.64 7.66
N LEU A 309 -18.45 14.85 6.49
CA LEU A 309 -18.43 13.91 5.36
C LEU A 309 -17.47 14.36 4.24
N PRO A 310 -16.62 13.48 3.66
CA PRO A 310 -15.73 13.85 2.58
C PRO A 310 -16.35 13.77 1.18
N VAL A 311 -16.26 14.87 0.45
CA VAL A 311 -16.53 14.92 -1.00
C VAL A 311 -15.19 14.78 -1.74
N LYS A 312 -15.01 13.72 -2.54
CA LYS A 312 -13.82 13.54 -3.40
C LYS A 312 -14.16 13.86 -4.86
N ASN A 313 -13.28 14.67 -5.47
CA ASN A 313 -13.17 15.02 -6.90
C ASN A 313 -14.25 15.92 -7.52
N LEU A 314 -14.12 17.23 -7.29
CA LEU A 314 -14.65 18.27 -8.18
C LEU A 314 -13.45 19.01 -8.79
N THR A 315 -12.98 18.54 -9.94
CA THR A 315 -12.08 19.31 -10.81
C THR A 315 -12.84 19.57 -12.10
N GLY A 316 -13.75 20.54 -12.06
CA GLY A 316 -14.53 21.01 -13.20
C GLY A 316 -15.30 22.26 -12.80
N SER A 317 -15.05 23.37 -13.49
CA SER A 317 -15.77 24.64 -13.32
C SER A 317 -17.09 24.58 -14.11
N GLY A 318 -18.17 24.18 -13.46
CA GLY A 318 -19.52 24.23 -14.04
C GLY A 318 -20.58 24.47 -12.95
N PRO A 319 -21.66 25.24 -13.24
CA PRO A 319 -22.61 25.70 -12.22
C PRO A 319 -23.55 24.61 -11.67
N VAL A 320 -23.47 23.38 -12.19
CA VAL A 320 -24.38 22.27 -11.83
C VAL A 320 -23.92 21.52 -10.56
N HIS A 321 -22.65 21.60 -10.19
CA HIS A 321 -22.08 20.86 -9.05
C HIS A 321 -22.23 21.51 -7.65
N PRO A 322 -22.18 22.84 -7.50
CA PRO A 322 -22.53 23.51 -6.25
C PRO A 322 -23.99 23.28 -5.85
N ALA A 323 -24.89 23.16 -6.83
CA ALA A 323 -26.31 22.89 -6.62
C ALA A 323 -26.54 21.48 -6.02
N ILE A 324 -25.79 20.46 -6.44
CA ILE A 324 -25.92 19.10 -5.90
C ILE A 324 -25.35 18.98 -4.48
N ALA A 325 -24.24 19.67 -4.19
CA ALA A 325 -23.70 19.77 -2.82
C ALA A 325 -24.65 20.56 -1.90
N GLY A 326 -25.27 21.63 -2.41
CA GLY A 326 -26.31 22.40 -1.73
C GLY A 326 -27.57 21.57 -1.45
N MET A 327 -28.05 20.78 -2.43
CA MET A 327 -29.21 19.89 -2.25
C MET A 327 -28.95 18.76 -1.24
N THR A 328 -27.72 18.24 -1.19
CA THR A 328 -27.32 17.23 -0.19
C THR A 328 -27.22 17.84 1.21
N GLY A 329 -26.79 19.10 1.33
CA GLY A 329 -26.80 19.86 2.58
C GLY A 329 -28.22 20.21 3.05
N ILE A 330 -29.11 20.62 2.15
CA ILE A 330 -30.51 20.96 2.46
C ILE A 330 -31.31 19.73 2.91
N LEU A 331 -31.11 18.57 2.27
CA LEU A 331 -31.74 17.30 2.66
C LEU A 331 -31.28 16.80 4.04
N MET A 332 -30.06 17.13 4.46
CA MET A 332 -29.52 16.76 5.77
C MET A 332 -29.90 17.77 6.87
N CYS A 333 -30.10 19.05 6.53
CA CYS A 333 -30.65 20.06 7.45
C CYS A 333 -32.13 19.83 7.78
N ALA A 334 -32.91 19.18 6.89
CA ALA A 334 -34.31 18.83 7.15
C ALA A 334 -34.51 17.85 8.33
N ALA A 335 -33.44 17.22 8.83
CA ALA A 335 -33.43 16.37 10.02
C ALA A 335 -32.87 17.06 11.28
N GLY A 336 -32.61 18.37 11.23
CA GLY A 336 -32.18 19.17 12.40
C GLY A 336 -30.72 18.99 12.84
N LEU A 337 -29.86 18.37 12.02
CA LEU A 337 -28.44 18.15 12.35
C LEU A 337 -27.53 19.05 11.50
N PRO A 338 -26.60 19.83 12.12
CA PRO A 338 -25.61 20.58 11.36
C PRO A 338 -24.64 19.60 10.67
N VAL A 339 -24.27 19.83 9.41
CA VAL A 339 -23.32 18.97 8.67
C VAL A 339 -22.23 19.84 8.04
N CYS A 340 -20.97 19.45 8.23
CA CYS A 340 -19.81 20.12 7.64
C CYS A 340 -19.12 19.19 6.63
N LEU A 341 -18.93 19.61 5.38
CA LEU A 341 -18.26 18.80 4.36
C LEU A 341 -16.74 19.07 4.38
N THR A 342 -15.89 18.07 4.60
CA THR A 342 -14.41 18.24 4.62
C THR A 342 -13.68 17.19 3.77
N ARG A 343 -12.74 17.63 2.92
CA ARG A 343 -12.02 16.80 1.94
C ARG A 343 -11.08 15.79 2.63
N ALA A 344 -10.97 14.56 2.11
CA ALA A 344 -10.03 13.56 2.62
C ALA A 344 -8.57 14.07 2.55
N PRO A 345 -7.72 13.81 3.58
CA PRO A 345 -6.35 14.31 3.62
C PRO A 345 -5.53 13.76 2.45
N LYS A 346 -4.81 14.62 1.75
CA LYS A 346 -3.82 14.21 0.75
C LYS A 346 -2.55 13.73 1.48
N PRO A 347 -1.84 12.70 0.98
CA PRO A 347 -0.52 12.35 1.51
C PRO A 347 0.40 13.57 1.43
N ILE A 348 1.07 13.88 2.54
CA ILE A 348 2.04 14.97 2.61
C ILE A 348 3.41 14.35 2.34
N LEU A 349 3.71 14.14 1.06
CA LEU A 349 4.97 13.54 0.62
C LEU A 349 6.19 14.45 0.88
N HIS A 350 5.97 15.76 0.84
CA HIS A 350 7.01 16.76 0.95
C HIS A 350 6.73 17.71 2.12
N PRO A 351 7.77 18.20 2.80
CA PRO A 351 7.61 19.28 3.76
C PRO A 351 7.04 20.53 3.08
N PRO A 352 6.46 21.46 3.86
CA PRO A 352 6.13 22.80 3.38
C PRO A 352 7.32 23.47 2.65
N PRO A 353 7.09 24.44 1.74
CA PRO A 353 8.18 25.14 1.05
C PRO A 353 9.20 25.74 2.03
N ILE A 354 10.49 25.56 1.72
CA ILE A 354 11.61 25.93 2.59
C ILE A 354 12.53 26.86 1.82
N ASN A 355 12.88 28.02 2.41
CA ASN A 355 13.88 28.90 1.83
C ASN A 355 15.29 28.34 2.04
N LYS A 356 16.22 28.65 1.14
CA LYS A 356 17.61 28.21 1.27
C LYS A 356 18.28 28.73 2.56
N SER A 357 17.87 29.90 3.05
CA SER A 357 18.33 30.51 4.31
C SER A 357 17.98 29.68 5.55
N ASP A 358 16.91 28.88 5.47
CA ASP A 358 16.37 28.15 6.62
C ASP A 358 16.96 26.75 6.74
N MET A 359 17.72 26.32 5.72
CA MET A 359 18.44 25.05 5.71
C MET A 359 19.72 25.19 6.54
N LYS A 360 19.82 24.40 7.61
CA LYS A 360 20.99 24.42 8.50
C LYS A 360 21.83 23.15 8.32
N PRO A 361 23.15 23.20 8.57
CA PRO A 361 23.97 22.00 8.63
C PRO A 361 23.47 21.10 9.78
N VAL A 362 23.69 19.79 9.65
CA VAL A 362 23.31 18.83 10.68
C VAL A 362 24.33 18.89 11.82
N PRO A 363 23.91 19.11 13.08
CA PRO A 363 24.82 19.16 14.21
C PRO A 363 25.66 17.89 14.34
N GLY A 364 26.97 18.02 14.59
CA GLY A 364 27.87 16.89 14.84
C GLY A 364 28.15 15.98 13.63
N VAL A 365 27.81 16.41 12.40
CA VAL A 365 28.13 15.69 11.16
C VAL A 365 28.90 16.60 10.22
N ASN A 366 30.12 16.19 9.87
CA ASN A 366 31.00 16.98 9.00
C ASN A 366 30.52 16.95 7.54
N GLY A 367 30.44 18.12 6.93
CA GLY A 367 30.01 18.31 5.54
C GLY A 367 28.49 18.30 5.35
N ILE A 368 28.05 18.66 4.13
CA ILE A 368 26.63 18.77 3.73
C ILE A 368 26.33 17.84 2.54
N ARG A 369 27.39 17.29 1.93
CA ARG A 369 27.34 16.56 0.65
C ARG A 369 28.42 15.48 0.60
N ARG A 370 28.05 14.29 0.11
CA ARG A 370 28.95 13.20 -0.27
C ARG A 370 28.79 12.91 -1.76
N LYS A 371 29.90 12.65 -2.45
CA LYS A 371 29.92 12.26 -3.87
C LYS A 371 30.69 10.97 -4.02
N THR A 372 30.07 9.97 -4.61
CA THR A 372 30.77 8.73 -5.01
C THR A 372 31.28 8.91 -6.43
N LYS A 373 32.60 8.98 -6.62
CA LYS A 373 33.24 8.99 -7.95
C LYS A 373 33.51 7.56 -8.42
N LYS A 374 33.53 7.33 -9.74
CA LYS A 374 33.82 6.05 -10.43
C LYS A 374 35.14 5.36 -9.99
N LYS A 375 36.02 6.06 -9.27
CA LYS A 375 37.41 5.64 -8.94
C LYS A 375 37.52 4.62 -7.78
N HIS A 376 36.45 4.31 -7.07
CA HIS A 376 36.47 3.33 -5.96
C HIS A 376 36.10 1.90 -6.37
N LEU A 377 36.33 1.52 -7.64
CA LEU A 377 36.27 0.12 -8.03
C LEU A 377 37.50 -0.59 -7.48
N ARG A 378 37.42 -1.06 -6.22
CA ARG A 378 38.47 -1.89 -5.62
C ARG A 378 38.65 -3.09 -6.53
N LYS A 379 39.86 -3.26 -7.08
CA LYS A 379 40.23 -4.41 -7.92
C LYS A 379 39.85 -5.69 -7.17
N GLY A 380 39.09 -6.58 -7.81
CA GLY A 380 38.63 -7.82 -7.19
C GLY A 380 39.79 -8.56 -6.55
N LYS A 381 39.67 -8.85 -5.25
CA LYS A 381 40.67 -9.67 -4.55
C LYS A 381 40.51 -11.12 -5.00
N ASN A 382 41.61 -11.84 -5.10
CA ASN A 382 41.60 -13.26 -5.44
C ASN A 382 40.64 -14.02 -4.49
N PRO A 383 39.62 -14.72 -5.01
CA PRO A 383 38.62 -15.45 -4.23
C PRO A 383 39.22 -16.36 -3.17
N GLU A 384 40.25 -17.11 -3.54
CA GLU A 384 40.91 -18.05 -2.62
C GLU A 384 41.55 -17.32 -1.44
N ASP A 385 42.24 -16.21 -1.69
CA ASP A 385 42.92 -15.43 -0.65
C ASP A 385 41.91 -14.81 0.33
N VAL A 386 40.74 -14.40 -0.16
CA VAL A 386 39.69 -13.83 0.68
C VAL A 386 39.09 -14.90 1.59
N VAL A 387 38.76 -16.06 1.03
CA VAL A 387 38.22 -17.18 1.82
C VAL A 387 39.25 -17.64 2.84
N ARG A 388 40.49 -17.92 2.42
CA ARG A 388 41.59 -18.35 3.31
C ARG A 388 41.87 -17.36 4.44
N ARG A 389 41.73 -16.05 4.20
CA ARG A 389 41.93 -15.03 5.23
C ARG A 389 40.94 -15.13 6.39
N TYR A 390 39.71 -15.57 6.12
CA TYR A 390 38.63 -15.59 7.12
C TYR A 390 38.28 -16.98 7.63
N THR A 391 38.94 -18.01 7.09
CA THR A 391 38.73 -19.41 7.48
C THR A 391 39.96 -20.00 8.15
N GLU A 392 39.75 -20.75 9.22
CA GLU A 392 40.75 -21.62 9.83
C GLU A 392 40.58 -23.04 9.27
N LYS A 393 41.69 -23.68 8.87
CA LYS A 393 41.66 -25.04 8.33
C LYS A 393 41.29 -26.04 9.42
N VAL A 394 40.26 -26.85 9.18
CA VAL A 394 39.84 -27.92 10.09
C VAL A 394 40.59 -29.20 9.71
N LYS A 395 41.27 -29.83 10.68
CA LYS A 395 42.05 -31.07 10.45
C LYS A 395 41.18 -32.31 10.35
N VAL A 396 40.16 -32.41 11.22
CA VAL A 396 39.19 -33.51 11.26
C VAL A 396 37.83 -32.88 11.05
N ALA A 397 37.24 -33.12 9.88
CA ALA A 397 35.93 -32.60 9.55
C ALA A 397 34.86 -33.23 10.46
N PRO A 398 33.93 -32.43 11.02
CA PRO A 398 32.81 -32.98 11.79
C PRO A 398 31.86 -33.73 10.85
N ASP A 399 31.12 -34.69 11.41
CA ASP A 399 30.15 -35.50 10.67
C ASP A 399 28.80 -34.77 10.47
N GLU A 400 28.89 -33.53 9.99
CA GLU A 400 27.79 -32.59 9.75
C GLU A 400 27.71 -32.23 8.26
N ASP A 401 26.57 -31.68 7.83
CA ASP A 401 26.37 -31.29 6.44
C ASP A 401 26.87 -29.87 6.16
N CYS A 402 27.52 -29.69 5.01
CA CYS A 402 27.84 -28.37 4.47
C CYS A 402 26.57 -27.72 3.94
N THR A 403 26.05 -26.68 4.60
CA THR A 403 24.79 -26.04 4.21
C THR A 403 24.83 -25.26 2.88
N ILE A 404 25.96 -25.30 2.15
CA ILE A 404 26.11 -24.68 0.83
C ILE A 404 25.86 -25.71 -0.29
N CYS A 405 26.53 -26.87 -0.26
CA CYS A 405 26.32 -27.94 -1.24
C CYS A 405 25.40 -29.07 -0.76
N MET A 406 25.01 -29.07 0.51
CA MET A 406 24.22 -30.12 1.17
C MET A 406 24.90 -31.51 1.19
N GLU A 407 26.23 -31.54 1.03
CA GLU A 407 27.03 -32.76 1.18
C GLU A 407 27.68 -32.81 2.56
N ARG A 408 27.98 -34.01 3.07
CA ARG A 408 28.67 -34.17 4.36
C ARG A 408 30.05 -33.52 4.31
N LEU A 409 30.46 -32.83 5.38
CA LEU A 409 31.77 -32.18 5.47
C LEU A 409 32.93 -33.18 5.43
N VAL A 410 32.69 -34.44 5.78
CA VAL A 410 33.65 -35.56 5.66
C VAL A 410 33.83 -36.04 4.22
N MET A 411 32.92 -35.66 3.30
CA MET A 411 32.97 -36.00 1.87
C MET A 411 33.49 -34.82 1.04
N SER A 412 33.70 -35.04 -0.27
CA SER A 412 34.05 -34.00 -1.23
C SER A 412 32.94 -32.96 -1.37
N SER A 413 33.32 -31.72 -1.63
CA SER A 413 32.38 -30.65 -1.99
C SER A 413 31.60 -30.98 -3.27
N GLY A 414 30.28 -30.77 -3.26
CA GLY A 414 29.44 -30.89 -4.46
C GLY A 414 29.72 -29.88 -5.58
N TYR A 415 30.66 -28.94 -5.37
CA TYR A 415 31.16 -28.01 -6.40
C TYR A 415 32.42 -28.52 -7.11
N GLU A 416 32.79 -29.78 -6.90
CA GLU A 416 33.88 -30.44 -7.64
C GLU A 416 33.68 -30.32 -9.16
N GLY A 417 34.73 -29.95 -9.89
CA GLY A 417 34.69 -29.79 -11.35
C GLY A 417 34.03 -28.50 -11.89
N VAL A 418 33.25 -27.78 -11.10
CA VAL A 418 32.58 -26.52 -11.53
C VAL A 418 33.54 -25.34 -11.59
N LEU A 419 34.50 -25.31 -10.66
CA LEU A 419 35.54 -24.29 -10.60
C LEU A 419 36.89 -24.92 -10.96
N GLN A 420 37.55 -24.44 -12.02
CA GLN A 420 38.92 -24.85 -12.38
C GLN A 420 39.96 -24.26 -11.41
N HIS A 421 39.75 -24.41 -10.11
CA HIS A 421 40.68 -23.95 -9.07
C HIS A 421 41.70 -25.03 -8.77
N LYS A 422 42.97 -24.77 -9.09
CA LYS A 422 44.08 -25.71 -8.87
C LYS A 422 44.60 -25.70 -7.43
N GLY A 423 44.16 -24.75 -6.58
CA GLY A 423 44.75 -24.49 -5.26
C GLY A 423 44.00 -25.06 -4.05
N ILE A 424 42.74 -25.47 -4.19
CA ILE A 424 41.88 -25.97 -3.08
C ILE A 424 41.36 -27.35 -3.44
N LYS A 425 41.67 -28.35 -2.60
CA LYS A 425 41.12 -29.70 -2.81
C LYS A 425 39.64 -29.77 -2.39
N PRO A 426 38.79 -30.55 -3.09
CA PRO A 426 37.35 -30.65 -2.80
C PRO A 426 37.01 -31.06 -1.36
N GLU A 427 37.87 -31.86 -0.72
CA GLU A 427 37.74 -32.35 0.66
C GLU A 427 38.20 -31.34 1.73
N MET A 428 38.73 -30.17 1.34
CA MET A 428 39.20 -29.19 2.31
C MET A 428 38.05 -28.48 3.00
N VAL A 429 38.03 -28.54 4.33
CA VAL A 429 37.04 -27.88 5.18
C VAL A 429 37.66 -26.71 5.95
N GLY A 430 36.92 -25.61 6.05
CA GLY A 430 37.30 -24.40 6.77
C GLY A 430 36.22 -23.95 7.75
N LYS A 431 36.67 -23.46 8.90
CA LYS A 431 35.85 -22.86 9.95
C LYS A 431 35.96 -21.34 9.89
N LEU A 432 34.84 -20.62 9.83
CA LEU A 432 34.86 -19.16 9.83
C LEU A 432 35.22 -18.62 11.23
N GLY A 433 36.24 -17.78 11.34
CA GLY A 433 36.88 -17.47 12.63
C GLY A 433 35.99 -16.79 13.69
N LYS A 434 35.04 -15.92 13.31
CA LYS A 434 34.20 -15.17 14.28
C LYS A 434 33.01 -15.99 14.77
N CYS A 435 32.35 -16.72 13.88
CA CYS A 435 31.08 -17.40 14.17
C CYS A 435 31.21 -18.92 14.26
N GLY A 436 32.37 -19.47 13.91
CA GLY A 436 32.68 -20.88 14.05
C GLY A 436 31.95 -21.84 13.10
N HIS A 437 31.11 -21.36 12.18
CA HIS A 437 30.44 -22.20 11.20
C HIS A 437 31.44 -22.79 10.19
N ILE A 438 31.18 -24.02 9.77
CA ILE A 438 32.12 -24.87 9.04
C ILE A 438 31.56 -25.20 7.66
N TYR A 439 32.40 -25.13 6.62
CA TYR A 439 32.03 -25.39 5.23
C TYR A 439 33.21 -25.98 4.46
N HIS A 440 32.95 -26.63 3.32
CA HIS A 440 34.01 -26.84 2.34
C HIS A 440 34.56 -25.50 1.86
N LEU A 441 35.90 -25.37 1.78
CA LEU A 441 36.54 -24.16 1.28
C LEU A 441 36.14 -23.88 -0.17
N LEU A 442 35.96 -24.92 -0.98
CA LEU A 442 35.52 -24.80 -2.37
C LEU A 442 34.11 -24.19 -2.47
N CYS A 443 33.19 -24.58 -1.58
CA CYS A 443 31.85 -23.99 -1.49
C CYS A 443 31.89 -22.50 -1.16
N LEU A 444 32.72 -22.09 -0.19
CA LEU A 444 32.88 -20.67 0.16
C LEU A 444 33.48 -19.86 -1.00
N VAL A 445 34.41 -20.44 -1.77
CA VAL A 445 34.96 -19.80 -2.96
C VAL A 445 33.92 -19.68 -4.07
N ALA A 446 33.11 -20.71 -4.30
CA ALA A 446 32.00 -20.67 -5.24
C ALA A 446 30.99 -19.58 -4.87
N MET A 447 30.59 -19.52 -3.60
CA MET A 447 29.69 -18.50 -3.07
C MET A 447 30.27 -17.09 -3.25
N TYR A 448 31.55 -16.88 -2.92
CA TYR A 448 32.20 -15.58 -3.11
C TYR A 448 32.32 -15.20 -4.59
N ASN A 449 32.57 -16.17 -5.48
CA ASN A 449 32.67 -15.96 -6.92
C ASN A 449 31.35 -15.52 -7.56
N ASN A 450 30.22 -15.95 -7.01
CA ASN A 450 28.89 -15.55 -7.46
C ASN A 450 28.44 -14.20 -6.87
N GLY A 451 29.17 -13.65 -5.90
CA GLY A 451 28.90 -12.35 -5.29
C GLY A 451 29.69 -11.18 -5.90
N ASN A 452 29.69 -10.06 -5.18
CA ASN A 452 30.28 -8.77 -5.62
C ASN A 452 31.82 -8.74 -5.60
N LYS A 453 32.47 -9.76 -5.04
CA LYS A 453 33.95 -9.89 -4.95
C LYS A 453 34.65 -8.66 -4.35
N ASP A 454 34.02 -8.04 -3.37
CA ASP A 454 34.48 -6.81 -2.70
C ASP A 454 35.58 -7.06 -1.64
N GLY A 455 35.92 -8.32 -1.39
CA GLY A 455 36.86 -8.73 -0.36
C GLY A 455 36.22 -8.94 1.02
N SER A 456 34.90 -8.86 1.11
CA SER A 456 34.12 -9.29 2.26
C SER A 456 33.54 -10.69 2.05
N LEU A 457 33.29 -11.41 3.13
CA LEU A 457 32.65 -12.72 3.11
C LEU A 457 31.50 -12.72 4.11
N GLN A 458 30.33 -13.16 3.69
CA GLN A 458 29.17 -13.28 4.57
C GLN A 458 28.92 -14.76 4.87
N CYS A 459 28.81 -15.11 6.15
CA CYS A 459 28.45 -16.46 6.57
C CYS A 459 27.04 -16.82 6.07
N PRO A 460 26.84 -17.90 5.31
CA PRO A 460 25.50 -18.25 4.80
C PRO A 460 24.53 -18.66 5.93
N THR A 461 25.01 -19.24 7.02
CA THR A 461 24.18 -19.67 8.17
C THR A 461 23.75 -18.49 9.05
N CYS A 462 24.71 -17.77 9.65
CA CYS A 462 24.39 -16.73 10.64
C CYS A 462 24.49 -15.29 10.12
N LYS A 463 24.79 -15.10 8.83
CA LYS A 463 24.92 -13.78 8.17
C LYS A 463 26.05 -12.88 8.70
N ALA A 464 26.89 -13.36 9.61
CA ALA A 464 28.07 -12.64 10.10
C ALA A 464 28.99 -12.20 8.94
N ILE A 465 29.43 -10.94 8.97
CA ILE A 465 30.26 -10.32 7.94
C ILE A 465 31.73 -10.32 8.36
N TYR A 466 32.57 -10.77 7.43
CA TYR A 466 34.03 -10.79 7.51
C TYR A 466 34.60 -9.79 6.51
N GLY A 467 35.52 -8.94 6.96
CA GLY A 467 36.01 -7.81 6.17
C GLY A 467 35.03 -6.64 6.13
N GLU A 468 35.23 -5.75 5.17
CA GLU A 468 34.38 -4.56 4.95
C GLU A 468 33.48 -4.80 3.75
N LYS A 469 32.18 -5.02 4.00
CA LYS A 469 31.16 -5.19 2.96
C LYS A 469 30.95 -3.89 2.20
N THR A 470 30.94 -3.97 0.88
CA THR A 470 30.61 -2.87 -0.02
C THR A 470 29.61 -3.34 -1.08
N GLY A 471 28.77 -2.43 -1.54
CA GLY A 471 27.76 -2.75 -2.55
C GLY A 471 28.11 -2.27 -3.95
N THR A 472 27.12 -2.37 -4.82
CA THR A 472 27.22 -2.06 -6.25
C THR A 472 26.51 -0.74 -6.60
N GLN A 473 26.20 0.11 -5.63
CA GLN A 473 25.57 1.41 -5.86
C GLN A 473 26.26 2.21 -6.99
N PRO A 474 25.53 2.69 -8.01
CA PRO A 474 26.12 3.52 -9.05
C PRO A 474 26.60 4.89 -8.54
N PRO A 475 27.48 5.59 -9.28
CA PRO A 475 27.92 6.93 -8.90
C PRO A 475 26.76 7.92 -8.79
N GLY A 476 26.67 8.65 -7.68
CA GLY A 476 25.74 9.76 -7.51
C GLY A 476 26.18 10.75 -6.44
N LYS A 477 25.21 11.52 -5.92
CA LYS A 477 25.38 12.43 -4.78
C LYS A 477 24.37 12.16 -3.67
N MET A 478 24.81 12.39 -2.44
CA MET A 478 23.98 12.41 -1.24
C MET A 478 24.15 13.78 -0.58
N ASP A 479 23.08 14.54 -0.45
CA ASP A 479 23.02 15.82 0.22
C ASP A 479 22.19 15.70 1.51
N TYR A 480 22.55 16.38 2.58
CA TYR A 480 21.76 16.38 3.82
C TYR A 480 21.84 17.70 4.56
N HIS A 481 20.73 18.11 5.17
CA HIS A 481 20.60 19.35 5.94
C HIS A 481 19.36 19.30 6.84
N VAL A 482 19.31 20.16 7.84
CA VAL A 482 18.16 20.32 8.74
C VAL A 482 17.17 21.30 8.13
N ILE A 483 15.88 20.96 8.21
CA ILE A 483 14.75 21.79 7.79
C ILE A 483 13.89 22.16 9.02
N PRO A 484 13.27 23.36 9.05
CA PRO A 484 12.60 23.90 10.24
C PRO A 484 11.18 23.35 10.43
N HIS A 485 10.98 22.06 10.18
CA HIS A 485 9.69 21.39 10.32
C HIS A 485 9.86 20.11 11.14
N CYS A 486 8.82 19.75 11.90
CA CYS A 486 8.80 18.56 12.73
C CYS A 486 8.11 17.41 11.98
N LEU A 487 8.59 16.19 12.18
CA LEU A 487 7.93 14.99 11.67
C LEU A 487 6.77 14.59 12.59
N PRO A 488 5.70 13.97 12.06
CA PRO A 488 4.68 13.32 12.88
C PRO A 488 5.32 12.34 13.87
N GLY A 489 5.01 12.48 15.17
CA GLY A 489 5.60 11.68 16.26
C GLY A 489 6.87 12.29 16.88
N TYR A 490 7.43 13.36 16.33
CA TYR A 490 8.63 14.04 16.83
C TYR A 490 8.42 15.56 16.92
N LEU A 491 7.55 16.01 17.82
CA LEU A 491 7.12 17.42 17.90
C LEU A 491 8.22 18.37 18.38
N GLU A 492 9.19 17.86 19.14
CA GLU A 492 10.27 18.63 19.76
C GLU A 492 11.55 18.66 18.90
N ALA A 493 11.59 17.88 17.81
CA ALA A 493 12.75 17.78 16.94
C ALA A 493 12.43 18.34 15.54
N LYS A 494 13.39 19.08 14.99
CA LYS A 494 13.39 19.45 13.56
C LYS A 494 13.61 18.20 12.71
N THR A 495 13.69 18.35 11.39
CA THR A 495 13.88 17.22 10.49
C THR A 495 15.21 17.33 9.75
N ILE A 496 15.95 16.24 9.71
CA ILE A 496 17.06 16.03 8.79
C ILE A 496 16.46 15.56 7.45
N ARG A 497 16.66 16.34 6.39
CA ARG A 497 16.31 15.95 5.03
C ARG A 497 17.54 15.41 4.32
N ILE A 498 17.47 14.18 3.84
CA ILE A 498 18.48 13.53 3.00
C ILE A 498 17.98 13.54 1.56
N VAL A 499 18.85 13.86 0.61
CA VAL A 499 18.54 13.93 -0.81
C VAL A 499 19.57 13.11 -1.58
N TYR A 500 19.13 11.99 -2.13
CA TYR A 500 19.94 11.18 -3.04
C TYR A 500 19.64 11.58 -4.46
N ASP A 501 20.68 11.64 -5.30
CA ASP A 501 20.53 11.89 -6.73
C ASP A 501 21.55 11.04 -7.50
N ILE A 502 21.03 10.05 -8.22
CA ILE A 502 21.80 9.10 -9.02
C ILE A 502 21.30 9.24 -10.46
N PRO A 503 22.18 9.65 -11.41
CA PRO A 503 21.81 9.71 -12.81
C PRO A 503 21.78 8.31 -13.44
N ALA A 504 21.02 8.18 -14.53
CA ALA A 504 21.10 7.01 -15.41
C ALA A 504 22.52 6.87 -16.01
N GLY A 505 22.92 5.66 -16.37
CA GLY A 505 24.28 5.40 -16.83
C GLY A 505 24.48 4.05 -17.51
N ILE A 506 25.73 3.63 -17.57
CA ILE A 506 26.14 2.33 -18.11
C ILE A 506 26.57 1.42 -16.97
N GLN A 507 26.12 0.18 -17.01
CA GLN A 507 26.43 -0.85 -16.05
C GLN A 507 27.92 -1.19 -16.08
N ALA A 508 28.56 -1.16 -14.91
CA ALA A 508 29.94 -1.55 -14.74
C ALA A 508 30.07 -3.08 -14.60
N THR A 509 31.29 -3.58 -14.47
CA THR A 509 31.60 -5.02 -14.42
C THR A 509 30.98 -5.73 -13.22
N GLU A 510 30.66 -5.01 -12.15
CA GLU A 510 30.02 -5.53 -10.94
C GLU A 510 28.49 -5.59 -11.00
N HIS A 511 27.87 -5.07 -12.06
CA HIS A 511 26.41 -5.04 -12.21
C HIS A 511 25.90 -6.27 -12.98
N PRO A 512 24.58 -6.58 -12.94
CA PRO A 512 24.02 -7.77 -13.56
C PRO A 512 24.31 -7.91 -15.07
N ASN A 513 24.26 -6.81 -15.81
CA ASN A 513 24.46 -6.79 -17.26
C ASN A 513 25.54 -5.75 -17.65
N PRO A 514 26.85 -6.07 -17.46
CA PRO A 514 27.94 -5.13 -17.75
C PRO A 514 27.88 -4.57 -19.18
N GLY A 515 28.08 -3.25 -19.32
CA GLY A 515 28.01 -2.55 -20.61
C GLY A 515 26.60 -2.14 -21.05
N LYS A 516 25.53 -2.69 -20.45
CA LYS A 516 24.14 -2.28 -20.74
C LYS A 516 23.82 -0.96 -20.05
N LYS A 517 22.87 -0.19 -20.60
CA LYS A 517 22.31 0.99 -19.92
C LYS A 517 21.50 0.58 -18.70
N PHE A 518 21.50 1.42 -17.67
CA PHE A 518 20.55 1.32 -16.56
C PHE A 518 19.75 2.63 -16.41
N SER A 519 18.49 2.53 -16.00
CA SER A 519 17.63 3.69 -15.72
C SER A 519 17.69 4.09 -14.24
N ALA A 520 17.34 5.33 -13.91
CA ALA A 520 17.28 5.82 -12.54
C ALA A 520 15.98 6.62 -12.33
N ARG A 521 14.94 5.98 -11.80
CA ARG A 521 13.60 6.57 -11.66
C ARG A 521 13.42 7.26 -10.30
N GLY A 522 12.69 8.38 -10.33
CA GLY A 522 12.26 9.10 -9.12
C GLY A 522 13.37 9.85 -8.39
N PHE A 523 14.51 10.11 -9.04
CA PHE A 523 15.56 10.96 -8.48
C PHE A 523 15.32 12.44 -8.85
N PRO A 524 15.64 13.39 -7.95
CA PRO A 524 16.21 13.19 -6.62
C PRO A 524 15.20 12.59 -5.62
N ARG A 525 15.67 11.59 -4.84
CA ARG A 525 14.87 10.93 -3.80
C ARG A 525 15.06 11.64 -2.47
N HIS A 526 13.96 12.11 -1.88
CA HIS A 526 13.94 12.80 -0.61
C HIS A 526 13.57 11.84 0.52
N CYS A 527 14.36 11.86 1.60
CA CYS A 527 14.16 11.04 2.79
C CYS A 527 14.25 11.89 4.05
N TYR A 528 13.63 11.43 5.15
CA TYR A 528 13.49 12.23 6.36
C TYR A 528 13.84 11.44 7.62
N LEU A 529 14.62 12.06 8.52
CA LEU A 529 14.89 11.58 9.88
C LEU A 529 14.59 12.71 10.88
N PRO A 530 14.17 12.42 12.11
CA PRO A 530 14.11 13.45 13.16
C PRO A 530 15.52 13.92 13.54
N ASP A 531 15.69 15.22 13.78
CA ASP A 531 16.95 15.82 14.24
C ASP A 531 17.10 15.71 15.77
N ASN A 532 17.17 14.46 16.24
CA ASN A 532 17.53 14.09 17.61
C ASN A 532 18.81 13.23 17.61
N ASP A 533 19.32 12.85 18.78
CA ASP A 533 20.57 12.10 18.88
C ASP A 533 20.54 10.77 18.10
N LYS A 534 19.42 10.05 18.18
CA LYS A 534 19.22 8.79 17.47
C LYS A 534 19.19 8.98 15.95
N GLY A 535 18.48 10.00 15.47
CA GLY A 535 18.40 10.33 14.04
C GLY A 535 19.73 10.83 13.48
N ARG A 536 20.50 11.63 14.23
CA ARG A 536 21.86 12.04 13.85
C ARG A 536 22.82 10.85 13.79
N LYS A 537 22.70 9.90 14.72
CA LYS A 537 23.45 8.64 14.71
C LYS A 537 23.11 7.79 13.48
N VAL A 538 21.82 7.62 13.16
CA VAL A 538 21.38 6.96 11.92
C VAL A 538 21.96 7.66 10.69
N LEU A 539 21.94 9.00 10.63
CA LEU A 539 22.53 9.74 9.52
C LEU A 539 24.03 9.44 9.33
N LYS A 540 24.82 9.41 10.42
CA LYS A 540 26.26 9.07 10.35
C LYS A 540 26.49 7.69 9.74
N LEU A 541 25.68 6.71 10.14
CA LEU A 541 25.74 5.35 9.60
C LEU A 541 25.26 5.27 8.14
N LEU A 542 24.21 6.02 7.76
CA LEU A 542 23.77 6.11 6.37
C LEU A 542 24.83 6.75 5.46
N ILE A 543 25.58 7.75 5.95
CA ILE A 543 26.72 8.34 5.24
C ILE A 543 27.80 7.27 5.01
N MET A 544 28.11 6.47 6.02
CA MET A 544 29.06 5.37 5.88
C MET A 544 28.57 4.31 4.89
N ALA A 545 27.29 3.92 4.96
CA ALA A 545 26.67 2.99 4.03
C ALA A 545 26.70 3.52 2.59
N TRP A 546 26.47 4.82 2.40
CA TRP A 546 26.60 5.49 1.10
C TRP A 546 28.05 5.43 0.58
N ASP A 547 29.03 5.75 1.42
CA ASP A 547 30.45 5.69 1.06
C ASP A 547 30.89 4.23 0.76
N ARG A 548 30.25 3.24 1.39
CA ARG A 548 30.39 1.81 1.12
C ARG A 548 29.51 1.30 -0.02
N ARG A 549 28.80 2.17 -0.76
CA ARG A 549 27.94 1.81 -1.91
C ARG A 549 26.78 0.85 -1.56
N LEU A 550 26.21 0.95 -0.36
CA LEU A 550 25.20 0.01 0.16
C LEU A 550 23.75 0.51 0.11
N ILE A 551 23.48 1.79 -0.19
CA ILE A 551 22.11 2.34 -0.12
C ILE A 551 21.26 1.92 -1.32
N PHE A 552 21.86 1.87 -2.51
CA PHE A 552 21.20 1.46 -3.75
C PHE A 552 21.97 0.35 -4.46
N THR A 553 21.28 -0.34 -5.36
CA THR A 553 21.85 -1.31 -6.31
C THR A 553 21.17 -1.14 -7.67
N ILE A 554 21.68 -1.85 -8.68
CA ILE A 554 20.98 -2.02 -9.97
C ILE A 554 20.35 -3.40 -9.97
N ASP A 555 19.03 -3.43 -10.08
CA ASP A 555 18.25 -4.66 -10.14
C ASP A 555 16.90 -4.39 -10.83
N THR A 556 15.98 -5.32 -10.68
CA THR A 556 14.58 -5.22 -11.10
C THR A 556 13.77 -4.52 -10.02
N SER A 557 13.05 -3.46 -10.39
CA SER A 557 12.15 -2.77 -9.46
C SER A 557 11.01 -3.67 -9.01
N SER A 558 10.86 -3.85 -7.70
CA SER A 558 9.72 -4.57 -7.12
C SER A 558 8.38 -3.86 -7.34
N THR A 559 8.37 -2.53 -7.49
CA THR A 559 7.16 -1.72 -7.68
C THR A 559 6.71 -1.65 -9.14
N THR A 560 7.65 -1.58 -10.09
CA THR A 560 7.31 -1.40 -11.52
C THR A 560 7.62 -2.61 -12.40
N GLY A 561 8.42 -3.56 -11.91
CA GLY A 561 8.97 -4.67 -12.71
C GLY A 561 10.05 -4.23 -13.72
N GLU A 562 10.47 -2.96 -13.73
CA GLU A 562 11.51 -2.47 -14.65
C GLU A 562 12.86 -3.11 -14.28
N SER A 563 13.45 -3.88 -15.19
CA SER A 563 14.80 -4.43 -15.04
C SER A 563 15.87 -3.37 -15.30
N ASP A 564 17.11 -3.63 -14.87
CA ASP A 564 18.25 -2.76 -15.10
C ASP A 564 18.01 -1.31 -14.61
N THR A 565 17.42 -1.17 -13.42
CA THR A 565 17.10 0.14 -12.83
C THR A 565 17.66 0.31 -11.43
N VAL A 566 17.87 1.56 -11.00
CA VAL A 566 18.36 1.87 -9.65
C VAL A 566 17.25 1.65 -8.62
N VAL A 567 17.48 0.70 -7.72
CA VAL A 567 16.55 0.32 -6.64
C VAL A 567 17.19 0.50 -5.26
N TRP A 568 16.36 0.57 -4.22
CA TRP A 568 16.83 0.55 -2.82
C TRP A 568 17.46 -0.81 -2.50
N ASN A 569 18.44 -0.85 -1.59
CA ASN A 569 19.17 -2.05 -1.24
C ASN A 569 19.12 -2.33 0.27
N GLU A 570 18.05 -3.02 0.71
CA GLU A 570 17.88 -3.57 2.07
C GLU A 570 17.96 -2.59 3.26
N ILE A 571 18.16 -1.30 3.03
CA ILE A 571 18.18 -0.25 4.06
C ILE A 571 17.01 0.71 3.79
N HIS A 572 15.97 0.60 4.61
CA HIS A 572 14.73 1.34 4.43
C HIS A 572 14.90 2.82 4.75
N HIS A 573 14.22 3.64 3.95
CA HIS A 573 14.18 5.09 4.10
C HIS A 573 12.73 5.58 4.18
N LYS A 574 12.49 6.60 5.00
CA LYS A 574 11.20 7.28 5.06
C LYS A 574 11.13 8.39 4.02
N THR A 575 10.38 8.15 2.93
CA THR A 575 10.25 9.05 1.77
C THR A 575 8.99 9.92 1.81
N GLU A 576 8.09 9.69 2.77
CA GLU A 576 6.88 10.49 2.99
C GLU A 576 7.03 11.32 4.29
N PHE A 577 6.86 12.64 4.19
CA PHE A 577 7.17 13.57 5.29
C PHE A 577 6.10 13.61 6.39
N GLY A 578 4.86 13.93 6.01
CA GLY A 578 3.80 14.33 6.94
C GLY A 578 2.67 13.32 7.11
N SER A 579 2.81 12.12 6.55
CA SER A 579 1.84 11.03 6.69
C SER A 579 2.55 9.68 6.50
N ASN A 580 1.83 8.57 6.66
CA ASN A 580 2.35 7.22 6.46
C ASN A 580 1.40 6.37 5.59
N LEU A 581 0.80 6.99 4.57
CA LEU A 581 -0.21 6.31 3.72
C LEU A 581 0.44 5.28 2.79
N THR A 582 1.72 5.48 2.44
CA THR A 582 2.47 4.56 1.58
C THR A 582 3.19 3.45 2.36
N GLY A 583 3.18 3.50 3.70
CA GLY A 583 4.01 2.66 4.57
C GLY A 583 5.46 3.14 4.74
N HIS A 584 5.88 4.14 3.94
CA HIS A 584 7.24 4.70 3.95
C HIS A 584 7.30 6.11 4.56
N GLY A 585 6.43 6.41 5.53
CA GLY A 585 6.36 7.71 6.19
C GLY A 585 6.25 7.65 7.71
N TYR A 586 5.76 8.75 8.29
CA TYR A 586 5.66 8.98 9.73
C TYR A 586 4.19 9.26 10.15
N PRO A 587 3.79 8.95 11.39
CA PRO A 587 4.60 8.46 12.50
C PRO A 587 4.94 6.96 12.35
N ASP A 588 6.16 6.61 12.78
CA ASP A 588 6.63 5.23 12.91
C ASP A 588 7.63 5.18 14.08
N PRO A 589 7.21 4.72 15.27
CA PRO A 589 8.06 4.73 16.45
C PRO A 589 9.23 3.74 16.37
N ASN A 590 9.12 2.69 15.55
CA ASN A 590 10.12 1.61 15.48
C ASN A 590 11.15 1.81 14.36
N TYR A 591 10.89 2.73 13.43
CA TYR A 591 11.73 2.93 12.25
C TYR A 591 13.21 3.13 12.57
N LEU A 592 13.55 3.97 13.55
CA LEU A 592 14.96 4.25 13.87
C LEU A 592 15.69 3.00 14.40
N ASP A 593 15.01 2.12 15.13
CA ASP A 593 15.59 0.86 15.61
C ASP A 593 15.71 -0.18 14.50
N ASN A 594 14.69 -0.25 13.64
CA ASN A 594 14.69 -1.14 12.48
C ASN A 594 15.84 -0.79 11.52
N VAL A 595 15.99 0.48 11.15
CA VAL A 595 17.06 0.91 10.22
C VAL A 595 18.46 0.73 10.82
N LEU A 596 18.63 0.87 12.15
CA LEU A 596 19.89 0.54 12.81
C LEU A 596 20.21 -0.96 12.71
N THR A 597 19.19 -1.81 12.85
CA THR A 597 19.32 -3.26 12.70
C THR A 597 19.67 -3.64 11.26
N GLU A 598 19.03 -3.01 10.27
CA GLU A 598 19.32 -3.18 8.84
C GLU A 598 20.76 -2.75 8.49
N LEU A 599 21.20 -1.59 8.99
CA LEU A 599 22.56 -1.10 8.84
C LEU A 599 23.58 -2.07 9.44
N SER A 600 23.31 -2.57 10.65
CA SER A 600 24.14 -3.57 11.32
C SER A 600 24.22 -4.88 10.51
N ALA A 601 23.10 -5.34 9.95
CA ALA A 601 23.04 -6.51 9.08
C ALA A 601 23.85 -6.34 7.78
N GLN A 602 24.08 -5.09 7.33
CA GLN A 602 24.98 -4.75 6.22
C GLN A 602 26.43 -4.51 6.67
N GLY A 603 26.76 -4.72 7.95
CA GLY A 603 28.10 -4.53 8.50
C GLY A 603 28.47 -3.07 8.72
N VAL A 604 27.47 -2.19 8.84
CA VAL A 604 27.61 -0.76 9.14
C VAL A 604 27.20 -0.55 10.59
N VAL A 605 28.19 -0.63 11.50
CA VAL A 605 27.99 -0.44 12.93
C VAL A 605 28.75 0.78 13.43
N GLU A 606 28.42 1.25 14.63
CA GLU A 606 29.06 2.43 15.23
C GLU A 606 30.56 2.29 15.41
N ASP A 607 31.06 1.09 15.72
CA ASP A 607 32.49 0.84 15.88
C ASP A 607 33.30 1.14 14.60
N ASN A 608 32.62 1.24 13.45
CA ASN A 608 33.25 1.63 12.19
C ASN A 608 33.34 3.15 11.99
N LEU A 609 32.66 3.95 12.80
CA LEU A 609 32.74 5.41 12.74
C LEU A 609 34.13 5.81 13.26
N LYS A 610 34.99 6.27 12.36
CA LYS A 610 36.21 6.98 12.76
C LYS A 610 35.78 8.39 13.16
N ASP A 611 36.23 8.83 14.34
CA ASP A 611 35.98 10.18 14.86
C ASP A 611 36.32 11.29 13.86
#